data_AF-A0A0R3QWG7-F1
#
_entry.id   AF-A0A0R3QWG7-F1
#
_cell.length_a   1.000
_cell.length_b   1.000
_cell.length_c   1.000
_cell.angle_alpha   90.00
_cell.angle_beta   90.00
_cell.angle_gamma   90.00
#
_symmetry.space_group_name_H-M   'P 1'
#
loop_
_entity.id
_entity.type
_entity.pdbx_description
1 polymer ?
#
loop_
_entity_poly.entity_id
_entity_poly.type
_entity_poly.pdbx_seq_one_letter_code
_entity_poly.pdbx_strand_id
1 'polypeptide(L)'
;MALFATTNGSILETRRTDELTTFYKYITQTMPVNVNKSTVHYQNDLCEPFCNFNSQLWNLLNYQSFFKIIYPLSIAGPYKVNIGRYLFNRTINEQGIVIGVGTVAIYFTTFITDSIKQKQLDVFEEQVLREVYNHNANPNSTITLILHGAHTVSGEIRRGIQLVLPYYFTGAVLLIAFVVISLVLASLCHSFPMRHLQLILPFAAIISPILAAISAIGLILLAGYHINMLILISPFLTLATGIGVDDAFLLTNTWLKSTAMPHALTTAERLQLVLEKVGIGITVTSLTNSLGFALGCIAPAPEMQIFCATVSLSMFLDLLFQVIILSHDEPKIVYKQIKRDQPTLFERMKQNVTSLCKYYIWATFITIALLIAYYYFAITGMQAMDANVDGKMLLPPDSQSVDGIRIMDEILMVKEMEKSKNSLGSAATMHWVKDYLRYLANPHATKLDVFFGISGVEANGTAYMENGSLFISFKSKKEIYLF
;
A
#
# COMPACT_ATOMS: atom_id res chain seq x y z
N MET A 1 -20.15 -4.05 -3.13
CA MET A 1 -20.13 -3.15 -1.94
C MET A 1 -21.08 -3.66 -0.88
N ALA A 2 -20.81 -3.36 0.39
CA ALA A 2 -21.65 -3.66 1.54
C ALA A 2 -21.96 -2.37 2.31
N LEU A 3 -23.20 -2.20 2.74
CA LEU A 3 -23.65 -1.10 3.58
C LEU A 3 -24.05 -1.67 4.94
N PHE A 4 -23.44 -1.18 6.00
CA PHE A 4 -23.76 -1.55 7.37
C PHE A 4 -24.55 -0.43 8.04
N ALA A 5 -25.68 -0.79 8.63
CA ALA A 5 -26.40 0.09 9.56
C ALA A 5 -26.08 -0.37 10.98
N THR A 6 -25.61 0.53 11.83
CA THR A 6 -25.26 0.27 13.22
C THR A 6 -26.07 1.17 14.15
N THR A 7 -26.35 0.71 15.37
CA THR A 7 -27.02 1.51 16.41
C THR A 7 -26.66 0.98 17.80
N ASN A 8 -26.79 1.84 18.83
CA ASN A 8 -26.58 1.45 20.22
C ASN A 8 -27.78 0.67 20.82
N GLY A 9 -28.92 0.63 20.12
CA GLY A 9 -30.12 -0.11 20.50
C GLY A 9 -30.39 -1.30 19.57
N SER A 10 -31.66 -1.59 19.33
CA SER A 10 -32.07 -2.58 18.33
C SER A 10 -32.52 -1.92 17.03
N ILE A 11 -32.00 -2.37 15.90
CA ILE A 11 -32.46 -1.94 14.55
C ILE A 11 -33.90 -2.38 14.29
N LEU A 12 -34.38 -3.43 14.98
CA LEU A 12 -35.75 -3.95 14.82
C LEU A 12 -36.84 -2.97 15.31
N GLU A 13 -36.47 -1.87 15.97
CA GLU A 13 -37.43 -0.81 16.29
C GLU A 13 -38.01 -0.21 15.00
N THR A 14 -39.34 -0.02 14.97
CA THR A 14 -40.09 0.37 13.77
C THR A 14 -39.52 1.65 13.14
N ARG A 15 -39.23 2.67 13.95
CA ARG A 15 -38.65 3.94 13.49
C ARG A 15 -37.30 3.75 12.78
N ARG A 16 -36.42 2.90 13.33
CA ARG A 16 -35.09 2.62 12.75
C ARG A 16 -35.18 1.79 11.48
N THR A 17 -36.11 0.83 11.47
CA THR A 17 -36.36 -0.04 10.31
C THR A 17 -36.95 0.77 9.16
N ASP A 18 -37.89 1.68 9.43
CA ASP A 18 -38.50 2.57 8.44
C ASP A 18 -37.46 3.55 7.85
N GLU A 19 -36.60 4.12 8.71
CA GLU A 19 -35.49 4.97 8.28
C GLU A 19 -34.54 4.23 7.33
N LEU A 20 -34.08 3.03 7.71
CA LEU A 20 -33.22 2.18 6.90
C LEU A 20 -33.88 1.76 5.57
N THR A 21 -35.17 1.41 5.62
CA THR A 21 -35.95 1.01 4.44
C THR A 21 -36.13 2.18 3.47
N THR A 22 -36.36 3.39 4.00
CA THR A 22 -36.49 4.62 3.20
C THR A 22 -35.18 4.94 2.50
N PHE A 23 -34.06 4.88 3.24
CA PHE A 23 -32.73 5.06 2.66
C PHE A 23 -32.43 4.03 1.56
N TYR A 24 -32.72 2.75 1.82
CA TYR A 24 -32.51 1.68 0.84
C TYR A 24 -33.33 1.86 -0.45
N LYS A 25 -34.61 2.23 -0.31
CA LYS A 25 -35.46 2.50 -1.48
C LYS A 25 -34.93 3.67 -2.29
N TYR A 26 -34.46 4.73 -1.61
CA TYR A 26 -33.89 5.89 -2.27
C TYR A 26 -32.66 5.53 -3.13
N ILE A 27 -31.68 4.82 -2.55
CA ILE A 27 -30.44 4.46 -3.25
C ILE A 27 -30.67 3.46 -4.40
N THR A 28 -31.66 2.57 -4.29
CA THR A 28 -31.90 1.53 -5.29
C THR A 28 -32.81 1.99 -6.43
N GLN A 29 -33.86 2.76 -6.13
CA GLN A 29 -34.93 3.07 -7.08
C GLN A 29 -34.84 4.49 -7.65
N THR A 30 -34.50 5.48 -6.83
CA THR A 30 -34.61 6.89 -7.24
C THR A 30 -33.28 7.55 -7.56
N MET A 31 -32.18 7.11 -6.93
CA MET A 31 -30.87 7.74 -7.10
C MET A 31 -30.38 7.60 -8.55
N PRO A 32 -30.11 8.72 -9.25
CA PRO A 32 -29.66 8.70 -10.64
C PRO A 32 -28.13 8.57 -10.73
N VAL A 33 -27.66 7.55 -11.44
CA VAL A 33 -26.25 7.37 -11.76
C VAL A 33 -26.00 7.92 -13.15
N ASN A 34 -25.34 9.07 -13.23
CA ASN A 34 -25.11 9.77 -14.49
C ASN A 34 -23.70 9.49 -15.01
N VAL A 35 -23.57 8.76 -16.13
CA VAL A 35 -22.29 8.49 -16.80
C VAL A 35 -22.45 8.71 -18.29
N ASN A 36 -21.56 9.49 -18.92
CA ASN A 36 -21.56 9.72 -20.37
C ASN A 36 -22.92 10.14 -20.99
N LYS A 37 -23.67 11.00 -20.29
CA LYS A 37 -25.03 11.47 -20.67
C LYS A 37 -26.14 10.41 -20.64
N SER A 38 -25.88 9.20 -20.15
CA SER A 38 -26.94 8.28 -19.75
C SER A 38 -27.18 8.36 -18.24
N THR A 39 -28.45 8.37 -17.85
CA THR A 39 -28.89 8.22 -16.47
C THR A 39 -29.34 6.79 -16.30
N VAL A 40 -28.69 6.06 -15.40
CA VAL A 40 -29.02 4.68 -15.07
C VAL A 40 -29.42 4.57 -13.61
N HIS A 41 -30.23 3.58 -13.28
CA HIS A 41 -30.68 3.30 -11.92
C HIS A 41 -30.20 1.92 -11.48
N TYR A 42 -29.88 1.78 -10.19
CA TYR A 42 -29.31 0.54 -9.68
C TYR A 42 -30.25 -0.65 -9.89
N GLN A 43 -31.53 -0.50 -9.55
CA GLN A 43 -32.55 -1.56 -9.60
C GLN A 43 -32.89 -2.03 -11.02
N ASN A 44 -32.77 -1.16 -12.03
CA ASN A 44 -33.19 -1.47 -13.39
C ASN A 44 -32.02 -1.86 -14.29
N ASP A 45 -30.85 -1.25 -14.10
CA ASP A 45 -29.76 -1.32 -15.08
C ASP A 45 -28.47 -1.96 -14.53
N LEU A 46 -28.21 -1.86 -13.22
CA LEU A 46 -26.92 -2.26 -12.64
C LEU A 46 -26.96 -3.55 -11.84
N CYS A 47 -28.09 -3.90 -11.21
CA CYS A 47 -28.14 -4.98 -10.22
C CYS A 47 -28.23 -6.39 -10.80
N GLU A 48 -28.55 -6.56 -12.09
CA GLU A 48 -28.72 -7.89 -12.67
C GLU A 48 -27.41 -8.71 -12.61
N PRO A 49 -27.49 -10.01 -12.23
CA PRO A 49 -28.68 -10.82 -11.94
C PRO A 49 -29.12 -10.83 -10.46
N PHE A 50 -28.46 -10.06 -9.59
CA PHE A 50 -28.61 -10.14 -8.13
C PHE A 50 -29.54 -9.06 -7.53
N CYS A 51 -30.47 -8.52 -8.31
CA CYS A 51 -31.42 -7.50 -7.83
C CYS A 51 -32.25 -7.96 -6.62
N ASN A 52 -32.57 -9.25 -6.55
CA ASN A 52 -33.37 -9.83 -5.45
C ASN A 52 -32.52 -10.28 -4.25
N PHE A 53 -31.22 -10.00 -4.24
CA PHE A 53 -30.31 -10.52 -3.22
C PHE A 53 -30.71 -10.09 -1.80
N ASN A 54 -31.13 -8.84 -1.61
CA ASN A 54 -31.57 -8.34 -0.30
C ASN A 54 -33.08 -8.54 -0.03
N SER A 55 -33.86 -9.09 -0.96
CA SER A 55 -35.32 -9.25 -0.81
C SER A 55 -35.70 -10.06 0.44
N GLN A 56 -34.89 -11.06 0.78
CA GLN A 56 -35.07 -11.91 1.96
C GLN A 56 -34.97 -11.12 3.27
N LEU A 57 -34.04 -10.15 3.35
CA LEU A 57 -33.89 -9.28 4.51
C LEU A 57 -35.12 -8.39 4.67
N TRP A 58 -35.60 -7.78 3.58
CA TRP A 58 -36.76 -6.90 3.63
C TRP A 58 -38.06 -7.63 3.96
N ASN A 59 -38.22 -8.87 3.48
CA ASN A 59 -39.34 -9.71 3.89
C ASN A 59 -39.30 -10.01 5.40
N LEU A 60 -38.12 -10.23 5.98
CA LEU A 60 -38.01 -10.42 7.42
C LEU A 60 -38.31 -9.15 8.22
N LEU A 61 -37.76 -8.00 7.79
CA LEU A 61 -37.91 -6.73 8.50
C LEU A 61 -39.34 -6.16 8.40
N ASN A 62 -39.97 -6.24 7.22
CA ASN A 62 -41.32 -5.70 7.01
C ASN A 62 -42.42 -6.57 7.65
N TYR A 63 -42.22 -7.89 7.70
CA TYR A 63 -43.18 -8.83 8.28
C TYR A 63 -42.80 -9.30 9.69
N GLN A 64 -41.97 -8.54 10.41
CA GLN A 64 -41.55 -8.84 11.78
C GLN A 64 -42.72 -9.02 12.77
N SER A 65 -43.86 -8.36 12.51
CA SER A 65 -45.08 -8.51 13.32
C SER A 65 -45.75 -9.88 13.16
N PHE A 66 -45.49 -10.58 12.04
CA PHE A 66 -46.09 -11.86 11.71
C PHE A 66 -45.16 -13.05 11.96
N PHE A 67 -43.84 -12.86 11.81
CA PHE A 67 -42.86 -13.93 11.93
C PHE A 67 -41.84 -13.64 13.04
N LYS A 68 -41.63 -14.61 13.93
CA LYS A 68 -40.54 -14.56 14.90
C LYS A 68 -39.22 -14.87 14.20
N ILE A 69 -38.21 -14.03 14.41
CA ILE A 69 -36.86 -14.20 13.85
C ILE A 69 -36.11 -15.21 14.74
N ILE A 70 -35.80 -16.39 14.20
CA ILE A 70 -35.12 -17.48 14.95
C ILE A 70 -33.73 -17.71 14.37
N TYR A 71 -32.69 -17.61 15.19
CA TYR A 71 -31.31 -17.86 14.75
C TYR A 71 -30.98 -19.36 14.81
N PRO A 72 -30.27 -19.95 13.82
CA PRO A 72 -29.65 -19.34 12.63
C PRO A 72 -30.54 -19.29 11.36
N LEU A 73 -31.60 -20.10 11.30
CA LEU A 73 -32.49 -20.23 10.15
C LEU A 73 -33.91 -19.80 10.53
N SER A 74 -34.37 -18.68 9.98
CA SER A 74 -35.78 -18.28 10.11
C SER A 74 -36.63 -18.99 9.07
N ILE A 75 -37.90 -19.18 9.40
CA ILE A 75 -38.92 -19.59 8.46
C ILE A 75 -39.75 -18.35 8.12
N ALA A 76 -39.72 -17.92 6.86
CA ALA A 76 -40.55 -16.83 6.34
C ALA A 76 -41.43 -17.40 5.22
N GLY A 77 -42.69 -17.71 5.54
CA GLY A 77 -43.57 -18.46 4.64
C GLY A 77 -43.02 -19.86 4.33
N PRO A 78 -42.96 -20.30 3.05
CA PRO A 78 -42.45 -21.62 2.67
C PRO A 78 -40.91 -21.71 2.62
N TYR A 79 -40.20 -20.60 2.78
CA TYR A 79 -38.75 -20.54 2.59
C TYR A 79 -37.99 -20.45 3.93
N LYS A 80 -36.88 -21.19 4.02
CA LYS A 80 -35.90 -21.05 5.11
C LYS A 80 -34.88 -19.99 4.73
N VAL A 81 -34.73 -18.97 5.56
CA VAL A 81 -33.81 -17.84 5.33
C VAL A 81 -32.69 -17.89 6.35
N ASN A 82 -31.44 -17.88 5.88
CA ASN A 82 -30.28 -17.75 6.75
C ASN A 82 -30.12 -16.29 7.18
N ILE A 83 -30.45 -16.03 8.44
CA ILE A 83 -30.39 -14.68 9.03
C ILE A 83 -28.95 -14.30 9.41
N GLY A 84 -28.09 -15.31 9.54
CA GLY A 84 -26.67 -15.21 9.88
C GLY A 84 -25.92 -14.18 9.04
N ARG A 85 -26.32 -14.03 7.78
CA ARG A 85 -25.68 -13.18 6.78
C ARG A 85 -26.06 -11.69 6.86
N TYR A 86 -27.22 -11.32 7.39
CA TYR A 86 -27.69 -9.93 7.33
C TYR A 86 -27.73 -9.25 8.69
N LEU A 87 -28.09 -9.97 9.75
CA LEU A 87 -28.19 -9.41 11.10
C LEU A 87 -26.90 -9.72 11.84
N PHE A 88 -26.40 -8.80 12.67
CA PHE A 88 -25.17 -8.96 13.44
C PHE A 88 -25.31 -8.30 14.81
N ASN A 89 -24.44 -8.67 15.75
CA ASN A 89 -24.52 -8.27 17.15
C ASN A 89 -25.94 -8.50 17.73
N ARG A 90 -26.32 -9.79 17.78
CA ARG A 90 -27.69 -10.24 18.08
C ARG A 90 -27.84 -10.54 19.57
N THR A 91 -28.94 -10.12 20.17
CA THR A 91 -29.38 -10.62 21.47
C THR A 91 -30.49 -11.65 21.26
N ILE A 92 -30.33 -12.82 21.88
CA ILE A 92 -31.18 -13.99 21.66
C ILE A 92 -31.81 -14.38 23.00
N ASN A 93 -33.09 -14.72 23.00
CA ASN A 93 -33.81 -15.29 24.15
C ASN A 93 -33.46 -16.78 24.34
N GLU A 94 -33.80 -17.35 25.50
CA GLU A 94 -33.59 -18.79 25.81
C GLU A 94 -34.22 -19.75 24.77
N GLN A 95 -35.21 -19.28 24.02
CA GLN A 95 -35.90 -20.03 22.96
C GLN A 95 -35.26 -19.88 21.56
N GLY A 96 -34.11 -19.21 21.44
CA GLY A 96 -33.44 -18.97 20.16
C GLY A 96 -34.02 -17.83 19.31
N ILE A 97 -34.96 -17.06 19.86
CA ILE A 97 -35.61 -15.93 19.18
C ILE A 97 -34.74 -14.68 19.33
N VAL A 98 -34.48 -13.99 18.22
CA VAL A 98 -33.72 -12.73 18.18
C VAL A 98 -34.61 -11.58 18.67
N ILE A 99 -34.17 -10.89 19.71
CA ILE A 99 -34.89 -9.80 20.38
C ILE A 99 -34.30 -8.45 19.96
N GLY A 100 -32.99 -8.42 19.76
CA GLY A 100 -32.25 -7.22 19.42
C GLY A 100 -31.18 -7.49 18.38
N VAL A 101 -30.97 -6.51 17.51
CA VAL A 101 -29.95 -6.53 16.47
C VAL A 101 -29.22 -5.19 16.49
N GLY A 102 -27.92 -5.22 16.81
CA GLY A 102 -27.10 -4.01 16.83
C GLY A 102 -26.65 -3.55 15.44
N THR A 103 -26.45 -4.48 14.51
CA THR A 103 -25.93 -4.18 13.17
C THR A 103 -26.67 -4.95 12.08
N VAL A 104 -27.03 -4.29 10.97
CA VAL A 104 -27.61 -4.90 9.77
C VAL A 104 -26.70 -4.64 8.58
N ALA A 105 -26.34 -5.68 7.83
CA ALA A 105 -25.60 -5.55 6.58
C ALA A 105 -26.51 -5.74 5.37
N ILE A 106 -26.32 -4.88 4.38
CA ILE A 106 -26.99 -4.90 3.08
C ILE A 106 -25.91 -5.05 2.02
N TYR A 107 -26.10 -5.96 1.06
CA TYR A 107 -25.08 -6.27 0.07
C TYR A 107 -25.53 -5.85 -1.33
N PHE A 108 -24.68 -5.14 -2.04
CA PHE A 108 -24.88 -4.79 -3.45
C PHE A 108 -23.79 -5.49 -4.25
N THR A 109 -24.21 -6.44 -5.08
CA THR A 109 -23.35 -7.30 -5.88
C THR A 109 -23.88 -7.36 -7.31
N THR A 110 -22.98 -7.34 -8.28
CA THR A 110 -23.29 -7.42 -9.71
C THR A 110 -22.07 -7.92 -10.47
N PHE A 111 -22.27 -8.47 -11.66
CA PHE A 111 -21.17 -8.82 -12.55
C PHE A 111 -20.69 -7.60 -13.33
N ILE A 112 -19.36 -7.42 -13.37
CA ILE A 112 -18.71 -6.44 -14.23
C ILE A 112 -18.53 -7.09 -15.60
N THR A 113 -19.35 -6.68 -16.57
CA THR A 113 -19.27 -7.15 -17.96
C THR A 113 -18.41 -6.22 -18.82
N ASP A 114 -18.53 -4.92 -18.59
CA ASP A 114 -17.95 -3.87 -19.43
C ASP A 114 -17.26 -2.79 -18.60
N SER A 115 -16.30 -2.09 -19.22
CA SER A 115 -15.62 -0.94 -18.62
C SER A 115 -16.56 0.23 -18.34
N ILE A 116 -17.66 0.36 -19.11
CA ILE A 116 -18.71 1.36 -18.86
C ILE A 116 -19.49 1.02 -17.60
N LYS A 117 -19.87 -0.26 -17.44
CA LYS A 117 -20.59 -0.74 -16.24
C LYS A 117 -19.72 -0.59 -14.99
N GLN A 118 -18.42 -0.86 -15.09
CA GLN A 118 -17.48 -0.60 -13.99
C GLN A 118 -17.50 0.88 -13.59
N LYS A 119 -17.37 1.82 -14.53
CA LYS A 119 -17.44 3.26 -14.24
C LYS A 119 -18.78 3.67 -13.64
N GLN A 120 -19.89 3.09 -14.11
CA GLN A 120 -21.21 3.33 -13.52
C GLN A 120 -21.29 2.85 -12.08
N LEU A 121 -20.69 1.70 -11.75
CA LEU A 121 -20.64 1.20 -10.39
C LEU A 121 -19.74 2.04 -9.49
N ASP A 122 -18.61 2.53 -9.99
CA ASP A 122 -17.71 3.44 -9.26
C ASP A 122 -18.44 4.75 -8.89
N VAL A 123 -19.15 5.34 -9.86
CA VAL A 123 -19.97 6.56 -9.65
C VAL A 123 -21.13 6.29 -8.70
N PHE A 124 -21.80 5.14 -8.82
CA PHE A 124 -22.86 4.73 -7.91
C PHE A 124 -22.34 4.62 -6.47
N GLU A 125 -21.21 3.92 -6.26
CA GLU A 125 -20.60 3.76 -4.95
C GLU A 125 -20.19 5.12 -4.34
N GLU A 126 -19.63 6.02 -5.16
CA GLU A 126 -19.29 7.39 -4.74
C GLU A 126 -20.53 8.21 -4.34
N GLN A 127 -21.62 8.12 -5.10
CA GLN A 127 -22.87 8.79 -4.76
C GLN A 127 -23.48 8.23 -3.46
N VAL A 128 -23.53 6.91 -3.30
CA VAL A 128 -24.01 6.29 -2.05
C VAL A 128 -23.16 6.75 -0.87
N LEU A 129 -21.84 6.84 -1.03
CA LEU A 129 -20.97 7.35 0.04
C LEU A 129 -21.34 8.78 0.45
N ARG A 130 -21.62 9.67 -0.51
CA ARG A 130 -22.05 11.05 -0.23
C ARG A 130 -23.38 11.10 0.52
N GLU A 131 -24.35 10.27 0.11
CA GLU A 131 -25.64 10.19 0.79
C GLU A 131 -25.52 9.60 2.20
N VAL A 132 -24.61 8.64 2.41
CA VAL A 132 -24.26 8.14 3.75
C VAL A 132 -23.69 9.25 4.63
N TYR A 133 -22.80 10.09 4.11
CA TYR A 133 -22.28 11.25 4.85
C TYR A 133 -23.38 12.27 5.18
N ASN A 134 -24.25 12.59 4.22
CA ASN A 134 -25.39 13.50 4.44
C ASN A 134 -26.35 12.96 5.50
N HIS A 135 -26.62 11.66 5.47
CA HIS A 135 -27.46 10.98 6.45
C HIS A 135 -26.83 11.02 7.85
N ASN A 136 -25.56 10.62 7.98
CA ASN A 136 -24.86 10.60 9.26
C ASN A 136 -24.63 12.00 9.85
N ALA A 137 -24.58 13.04 9.02
CA ALA A 137 -24.47 14.42 9.46
C ALA A 137 -25.79 14.96 10.05
N ASN A 138 -26.93 14.32 9.76
CA ASN A 138 -28.23 14.76 10.25
C ASN A 138 -28.43 14.35 11.72
N PRO A 139 -28.64 15.29 12.66
CA PRO A 139 -28.83 14.97 14.07
C PRO A 139 -30.13 14.19 14.36
N ASN A 140 -31.08 14.17 13.43
CA ASN A 140 -32.34 13.42 13.56
C ASN A 140 -32.20 11.93 13.19
N SER A 141 -31.07 11.53 12.62
CA SER A 141 -30.83 10.15 12.20
C SER A 141 -30.61 9.23 13.39
N THR A 142 -31.35 8.12 13.43
CA THR A 142 -31.32 7.19 14.57
C THR A 142 -30.39 5.98 14.35
N ILE A 143 -29.87 5.85 13.14
CA ILE A 143 -28.94 4.82 12.70
C ILE A 143 -27.68 5.47 12.14
N THR A 144 -26.53 4.81 12.32
CA THR A 144 -25.27 5.21 11.69
C THR A 144 -24.99 4.27 10.53
N LEU A 145 -24.82 4.83 9.32
CA LEU A 145 -24.56 4.08 8.11
C LEU A 145 -23.06 4.05 7.80
N ILE A 146 -22.53 2.88 7.47
CA ILE A 146 -21.13 2.65 7.16
C ILE A 146 -21.06 1.94 5.81
N LEU A 147 -20.51 2.61 4.81
CA LEU A 147 -20.30 2.01 3.50
C LEU A 147 -18.91 1.38 3.42
N HIS A 148 -18.85 0.15 2.92
CA HIS A 148 -17.61 -0.54 2.62
C HIS A 148 -17.66 -1.10 1.20
N GLY A 149 -16.77 -0.64 0.33
CA GLY A 149 -16.67 -1.12 -1.04
C GLY A 149 -15.28 -0.93 -1.64
N ALA A 150 -15.09 -1.46 -2.84
CA ALA A 150 -13.77 -1.49 -3.47
C ALA A 150 -13.32 -0.08 -3.90
N HIS A 151 -14.26 0.71 -4.45
CA HIS A 151 -13.96 2.06 -4.91
C HIS A 151 -13.72 3.01 -3.74
N THR A 152 -14.52 2.90 -2.67
CA THR A 152 -14.34 3.67 -1.42
C THR A 152 -13.01 3.38 -0.75
N VAL A 153 -12.66 2.10 -0.55
CA VAL A 153 -11.35 1.72 0.04
C VAL A 153 -10.19 2.23 -0.82
N SER A 154 -10.26 2.07 -2.14
CA SER A 154 -9.23 2.56 -3.06
C SER A 154 -9.10 4.09 -3.01
N GLY A 155 -10.23 4.81 -2.89
CA GLY A 155 -10.27 6.25 -2.73
C GLY A 155 -9.64 6.72 -1.41
N GLU A 156 -9.90 6.01 -0.31
CA GLU A 156 -9.33 6.29 1.01
C GLU A 156 -7.83 6.02 1.07
N ILE A 157 -7.34 4.96 0.43
CA ILE A 157 -5.89 4.71 0.28
C ILE A 157 -5.24 5.88 -0.49
N ARG A 158 -5.86 6.32 -1.59
CA ARG A 158 -5.36 7.46 -2.37
C ARG A 158 -5.33 8.75 -1.54
N ARG A 159 -6.35 8.99 -0.71
CA ARG A 159 -6.38 10.11 0.24
C ARG A 159 -5.24 10.01 1.25
N GLY A 160 -4.99 8.83 1.81
CA GLY A 160 -3.86 8.57 2.72
C GLY A 160 -2.51 8.94 2.09
N ILE A 161 -2.30 8.56 0.84
CA ILE A 161 -1.07 8.90 0.11
C ILE A 161 -0.95 10.42 -0.10
N GLN A 162 -2.04 11.11 -0.43
CA GLN A 162 -2.05 12.58 -0.56
C GLN A 162 -1.70 13.29 0.76
N LEU A 163 -2.13 12.73 1.90
CA LEU A 163 -1.77 13.25 3.23
C LEU A 163 -0.29 13.07 3.56
N VAL A 164 0.35 12.01 3.07
CA VAL A 164 1.78 11.72 3.30
C VAL A 164 2.70 12.52 2.37
N LEU A 165 2.24 12.84 1.16
CA LEU A 165 2.96 13.60 0.14
C LEU A 165 3.69 14.87 0.65
N PRO A 166 3.08 15.79 1.43
CA PRO A 166 3.77 16.99 1.92
C PRO A 166 4.91 16.68 2.90
N TYR A 167 4.79 15.64 3.72
CA TYR A 167 5.86 15.23 4.63
C TYR A 167 7.07 14.70 3.87
N TYR A 168 6.81 13.97 2.78
CA TYR A 168 7.83 13.49 1.87
C TYR A 168 8.59 14.64 1.20
N PHE A 169 7.89 15.65 0.67
CA PHE A 169 8.53 16.85 0.12
C PHE A 169 9.33 17.62 1.17
N THR A 170 8.80 17.74 2.39
CA THR A 170 9.51 18.38 3.50
C THR A 170 10.80 17.64 3.84
N GLY A 171 10.76 16.31 3.89
CA GLY A 171 11.94 15.46 4.08
C GLY A 171 12.98 15.64 2.97
N ALA A 172 12.54 15.71 1.71
CA ALA A 172 13.42 15.93 0.56
C ALA A 172 14.16 17.27 0.67
N VAL A 173 13.44 18.34 1.00
CA VAL A 173 14.02 19.69 1.18
C VAL A 173 15.01 19.70 2.34
N LEU A 174 14.67 19.08 3.47
CA LEU A 174 15.57 18.99 4.62
C LEU A 174 16.85 18.21 4.30
N LEU A 175 16.75 17.12 3.54
CA LEU A 175 17.91 16.33 3.12
C LEU A 175 18.81 17.13 2.18
N ILE A 176 18.25 17.81 1.18
CA ILE A 176 19.00 18.71 0.28
C ILE A 176 19.69 19.82 1.08
N ALA A 177 18.97 20.45 2.02
CA ALA A 177 19.53 21.49 2.89
C ALA A 177 20.69 20.93 3.75
N PHE A 178 20.54 19.74 4.32
CA PHE A 178 21.59 19.07 5.08
C PHE A 178 22.85 18.81 4.24
N VAL A 179 22.69 18.35 2.99
CA VAL A 179 23.81 18.12 2.07
C VAL A 179 24.53 19.42 1.74
N VAL A 180 23.78 20.47 1.38
CA VAL A 180 24.35 21.80 1.07
C VAL A 180 25.09 22.38 2.27
N ILE A 181 24.50 22.33 3.47
CA ILE A 181 25.12 22.83 4.71
C ILE A 181 26.40 22.04 5.03
N SER A 182 26.33 20.71 4.98
CA SER A 182 27.47 19.83 5.27
C SER A 182 28.64 20.10 4.32
N LEU A 183 28.33 20.33 3.05
CA LEU A 183 29.33 20.71 2.06
C LEU A 183 29.92 22.11 2.32
N VAL A 184 29.07 23.11 2.58
CA VAL A 184 29.55 24.47 2.89
C VAL A 184 30.48 24.42 4.10
N LEU A 185 30.11 23.65 5.14
CA LEU A 185 30.93 23.44 6.33
C LEU A 185 32.25 22.72 6.00
N ALA A 186 32.22 21.70 5.14
CA ALA A 186 33.42 21.02 4.67
C ALA A 186 34.37 21.96 3.91
N SER A 187 33.83 22.82 3.05
CA SER A 187 34.59 23.83 2.30
C SER A 187 35.22 24.88 3.22
N LEU A 188 34.47 25.40 4.19
CA LEU A 188 34.96 26.35 5.20
C LEU A 188 36.09 25.72 6.05
N CYS A 189 35.89 24.49 6.52
CA CYS A 189 36.91 23.74 7.27
C CYS A 189 38.19 23.54 6.47
N HIS A 190 38.10 23.41 5.14
CA HIS A 190 39.25 23.23 4.27
C HIS A 190 39.84 24.54 3.73
N SER A 191 39.47 25.73 4.24
CA SER A 191 40.05 27.06 3.93
C SER A 191 40.44 27.29 2.47
N PHE A 192 39.68 26.75 1.52
CA PHE A 192 39.81 27.12 0.12
C PHE A 192 39.06 28.44 -0.09
N PRO A 193 39.59 29.39 -0.89
CA PRO A 193 38.79 30.52 -1.31
C PRO A 193 37.60 29.96 -2.08
N MET A 194 36.38 30.15 -1.54
CA MET A 194 35.11 29.75 -2.13
C MET A 194 35.04 30.26 -3.57
N ARG A 195 35.44 29.42 -4.53
CA ARG A 195 35.38 29.74 -5.95
C ARG A 195 34.15 29.05 -6.50
N HIS A 196 33.35 29.77 -7.30
CA HIS A 196 32.07 29.31 -7.84
C HIS A 196 32.12 27.89 -8.48
N LEU A 197 33.28 27.49 -9.00
CA LEU A 197 33.50 26.18 -9.61
C LEU A 197 33.47 25.00 -8.61
N GLN A 198 33.83 25.21 -7.33
CA GLN A 198 33.82 24.15 -6.31
C GLN A 198 32.40 23.84 -5.79
N LEU A 199 31.43 24.71 -6.05
CA LEU A 199 30.02 24.49 -5.73
C LEU A 199 29.29 23.67 -6.81
N ILE A 200 29.82 23.62 -8.04
CA ILE A 200 29.17 22.92 -9.17
C ILE A 200 29.10 21.42 -8.91
N LEU A 201 30.19 20.82 -8.42
CA LEU A 201 30.29 19.39 -8.14
C LEU A 201 29.21 18.86 -7.16
N PRO A 202 28.91 19.53 -6.04
CA PRO A 202 27.82 19.14 -5.14
C PRO A 202 26.42 19.42 -5.67
N PHE A 203 26.22 20.46 -6.48
CA PHE A 203 24.95 20.64 -7.18
C PHE A 203 24.73 19.53 -8.23
N ALA A 204 25.78 19.18 -8.97
CA ALA A 204 25.81 18.04 -9.89
C ALA A 204 25.47 16.72 -9.18
N ALA A 205 26.02 16.51 -7.99
CA ALA A 205 25.74 15.37 -7.13
C ALA A 205 24.28 15.25 -6.68
N ILE A 206 23.59 16.36 -6.40
CA ILE A 206 22.17 16.33 -6.04
C ILE A 206 21.28 16.13 -7.27
N ILE A 207 21.70 16.69 -8.41
CA ILE A 207 20.95 16.62 -9.67
C ILE A 207 21.04 15.22 -10.30
N SER A 208 22.18 14.52 -10.18
CA SER A 208 22.40 13.21 -10.79
C SER A 208 21.34 12.15 -10.40
N PRO A 209 21.05 11.91 -9.10
CA PRO A 209 20.07 10.89 -8.70
C PRO A 209 18.65 11.25 -9.16
N ILE A 210 18.31 12.54 -9.18
CA ILE A 210 17.01 13.04 -9.64
C ILE A 210 16.87 12.77 -11.15
N LEU A 211 17.90 13.09 -11.93
CA LEU A 211 17.89 12.87 -13.37
C LEU A 211 17.85 11.38 -13.73
N ALA A 212 18.58 10.56 -12.97
CA ALA A 212 18.57 9.10 -13.09
C ALA A 212 17.19 8.51 -12.80
N ALA A 213 16.52 8.97 -11.74
CA ALA A 213 15.18 8.53 -11.40
C ALA A 213 14.14 8.92 -12.46
N ILE A 214 14.18 10.16 -12.96
CA ILE A 214 13.27 10.61 -14.03
C ILE A 214 13.51 9.78 -15.31
N SER A 215 14.77 9.49 -15.62
CA SER A 215 15.14 8.67 -16.77
C SER A 215 14.68 7.22 -16.62
N ALA A 216 14.81 6.63 -15.43
CA ALA A 216 14.31 5.29 -15.14
C ALA A 216 12.78 5.21 -15.28
N ILE A 217 12.04 6.19 -14.73
CA ILE A 217 10.59 6.28 -14.89
C ILE A 217 10.22 6.39 -16.39
N GLY A 218 10.95 7.22 -17.15
CA GLY A 218 10.76 7.36 -18.59
C GLY A 218 10.98 6.07 -19.38
N LEU A 219 12.00 5.28 -19.02
CA LEU A 219 12.28 3.98 -19.65
C LEU A 219 11.22 2.94 -19.33
N ILE A 220 10.73 2.90 -18.08
CA ILE A 220 9.65 2.00 -17.67
C ILE A 220 8.34 2.34 -18.39
N LEU A 221 8.05 3.64 -18.55
CA LEU A 221 6.93 4.11 -19.36
C LEU A 221 7.07 3.74 -20.84
N LEU A 222 8.26 3.87 -21.41
CA LEU A 222 8.54 3.49 -22.80
C LEU A 222 8.40 1.98 -23.03
N ALA A 223 8.69 1.17 -22.00
CA ALA A 223 8.44 -0.27 -22.00
C ALA A 223 6.95 -0.65 -21.87
N GLY A 224 6.04 0.32 -21.71
CA GLY A 224 4.59 0.11 -21.72
C GLY A 224 3.99 -0.18 -20.34
N TYR A 225 4.74 -0.02 -19.25
CA TYR A 225 4.22 -0.20 -17.89
C TYR A 225 3.50 1.06 -17.39
N HIS A 226 2.48 0.88 -16.56
CA HIS A 226 1.74 1.98 -15.93
C HIS A 226 2.53 2.60 -14.76
N ILE A 227 2.28 3.90 -14.51
CA ILE A 227 2.83 4.58 -13.33
C ILE A 227 1.92 4.28 -12.14
N ASN A 228 2.50 3.70 -11.09
CA ASN A 228 1.88 3.60 -9.77
C ASN A 228 2.44 4.68 -8.83
N MET A 229 1.72 4.99 -7.75
CA MET A 229 2.15 5.92 -6.70
C MET A 229 3.49 5.50 -6.06
N LEU A 230 3.80 4.21 -5.97
CA LEU A 230 5.10 3.72 -5.51
C LEU A 230 6.26 4.17 -6.42
N ILE A 231 6.03 4.18 -7.73
CA ILE A 231 7.00 4.63 -8.74
C ILE A 231 7.23 6.14 -8.60
N LEU A 232 6.18 6.91 -8.27
CA LEU A 232 6.29 8.35 -8.03
C LEU A 232 7.15 8.68 -6.80
N ILE A 233 7.25 7.75 -5.85
CA ILE A 233 8.11 7.84 -4.64
C ILE A 233 9.55 7.37 -4.91
N SER A 234 9.83 6.73 -6.06
CA SER A 234 11.18 6.26 -6.37
C SER A 234 12.26 7.37 -6.41
N PRO A 235 12.01 8.62 -6.88
CA PRO A 235 13.08 9.62 -7.00
C PRO A 235 13.67 10.04 -5.65
N PHE A 236 12.85 10.30 -4.64
CA PHE A 236 13.41 10.55 -3.32
C PHE A 236 13.88 9.29 -2.63
N LEU A 237 13.38 8.10 -2.95
CA LEU A 237 14.01 6.89 -2.43
C LEU A 237 15.44 6.75 -2.93
N THR A 238 15.69 6.94 -4.23
CA THR A 238 17.05 6.93 -4.80
C THR A 238 17.95 7.99 -4.17
N LEU A 239 17.39 9.19 -3.93
CA LEU A 239 18.13 10.29 -3.30
C LEU A 239 18.38 10.06 -1.79
N ALA A 240 17.41 9.46 -1.07
CA ALA A 240 17.45 9.28 0.38
C ALA A 240 18.13 7.99 0.84
N THR A 241 18.13 6.92 0.03
CA THR A 241 18.81 5.64 0.36
C THR A 241 20.35 5.72 0.32
N GLY A 242 20.91 6.93 0.35
CA GLY A 242 22.31 7.17 0.64
C GLY A 242 23.26 6.94 -0.54
N ILE A 243 22.87 6.23 -1.60
CA ILE A 243 23.79 5.94 -2.71
C ILE A 243 24.20 7.22 -3.43
N GLY A 244 23.24 8.02 -3.90
CA GLY A 244 23.56 9.25 -4.63
C GLY A 244 24.32 10.30 -3.79
N VAL A 245 23.93 10.46 -2.52
CA VAL A 245 24.50 11.49 -1.63
C VAL A 245 25.81 11.06 -0.97
N ASP A 246 25.93 9.81 -0.53
CA ASP A 246 27.17 9.30 0.08
C ASP A 246 28.26 9.18 -0.98
N ASP A 247 27.95 8.65 -2.17
CA ASP A 247 28.88 8.55 -3.30
C ASP A 247 29.37 9.96 -3.68
N ALA A 248 28.44 10.90 -3.83
CA ALA A 248 28.75 12.30 -4.09
C ALA A 248 29.64 12.93 -3.02
N PHE A 249 29.36 12.71 -1.73
CA PHE A 249 30.15 13.26 -0.64
C PHE A 249 31.55 12.66 -0.61
N LEU A 250 31.67 11.35 -0.83
CA LEU A 250 32.93 10.62 -0.87
C LEU A 250 33.79 11.06 -2.06
N LEU A 251 33.18 11.22 -3.25
CA LEU A 251 33.80 11.76 -4.46
C LEU A 251 34.26 13.20 -4.25
N THR A 252 33.37 14.07 -3.76
CA THR A 252 33.67 15.49 -3.53
C THR A 252 34.77 15.68 -2.50
N ASN A 253 34.74 14.94 -1.38
CA ASN A 253 35.79 15.00 -0.36
C ASN A 253 37.15 14.52 -0.89
N THR A 254 37.16 13.46 -1.69
CA THR A 254 38.40 12.92 -2.26
C THR A 254 38.95 13.83 -3.36
N TRP A 255 38.08 14.44 -4.15
CA TRP A 255 38.41 15.48 -5.12
C TRP A 255 39.00 16.72 -4.43
N LEU A 256 38.37 17.24 -3.36
CA LEU A 256 38.91 18.36 -2.60
C LEU A 256 40.29 18.04 -2.01
N LYS A 257 40.51 16.83 -1.53
CA LYS A 257 41.85 16.38 -1.07
C LYS A 257 42.86 16.31 -2.20
N SER A 258 42.48 15.89 -3.40
CA SER A 258 43.40 15.82 -4.55
C SER A 258 43.80 17.22 -5.05
N THR A 259 42.91 18.22 -4.93
CA THR A 259 43.24 19.63 -5.27
C THR A 259 44.31 20.26 -4.38
N ALA A 260 44.58 19.69 -3.19
CA ALA A 260 45.65 20.15 -2.31
C ALA A 260 47.05 19.65 -2.72
N MET A 261 47.16 18.74 -3.70
CA MET A 261 48.45 18.20 -4.13
C MET A 261 49.22 19.19 -5.03
N PRO A 262 50.55 19.34 -4.84
CA PRO A 262 51.35 20.40 -5.47
C PRO A 262 51.70 20.16 -6.94
N HIS A 263 51.42 18.98 -7.50
CA HIS A 263 51.72 18.68 -8.90
C HIS A 263 50.63 19.26 -9.82
N ALA A 264 51.06 19.90 -10.91
CA ALA A 264 50.18 20.41 -11.98
C ALA A 264 49.60 19.24 -12.79
N LEU A 265 48.76 18.43 -12.15
CA LEU A 265 48.02 17.37 -12.83
C LEU A 265 46.90 17.98 -13.67
N THR A 266 46.73 17.42 -14.86
CA THR A 266 45.55 17.62 -15.70
C THR A 266 44.31 17.06 -15.01
N THR A 267 43.12 17.54 -15.41
CA THR A 267 41.83 17.09 -14.87
C THR A 267 41.62 15.58 -15.03
N ALA A 268 42.06 15.02 -16.15
CA ALA A 268 42.00 13.58 -16.42
C ALA A 268 42.85 12.78 -15.43
N GLU A 269 44.08 13.24 -15.15
CA GLU A 269 44.95 12.59 -14.15
C GLU A 269 44.39 12.73 -12.73
N ARG A 270 43.74 13.86 -12.41
CA ARG A 270 43.06 14.05 -11.11
C ARG A 270 41.85 13.13 -10.95
N LEU A 271 41.02 13.03 -11.98
CA LEU A 271 39.88 12.13 -11.99
C LEU A 271 40.33 10.68 -11.89
N GLN A 272 41.39 10.30 -12.61
CA GLN A 272 41.99 8.98 -12.50
C GLN A 272 42.42 8.67 -11.05
N LEU A 273 43.12 9.59 -10.37
CA LEU A 273 43.52 9.38 -8.97
C LEU A 273 42.33 9.27 -8.01
N VAL A 274 41.26 10.04 -8.24
CA VAL A 274 40.05 10.00 -7.40
C VAL A 274 39.28 8.69 -7.63
N LEU A 275 39.11 8.27 -8.88
CA LEU A 275 38.49 7.00 -9.24
C LEU A 275 39.32 5.80 -8.80
N GLU A 276 40.65 5.86 -8.87
CA GLU A 276 41.53 4.82 -8.36
C GLU A 276 41.35 4.63 -6.84
N LYS A 277 41.17 5.73 -6.11
CA LYS A 277 41.08 5.70 -4.65
C LYS A 277 39.70 5.29 -4.12
N VAL A 278 38.63 5.67 -4.83
CA VAL A 278 37.25 5.56 -4.33
C VAL A 278 36.28 4.89 -5.31
N GLY A 279 36.56 4.94 -6.61
CA GLY A 279 35.65 4.50 -7.67
C GLY A 279 35.28 3.02 -7.61
N ILE A 280 36.22 2.14 -7.24
CA ILE A 280 35.91 0.70 -7.05
C ILE A 280 34.91 0.51 -5.91
N GLY A 281 35.07 1.23 -4.81
CA GLY A 281 34.16 1.15 -3.66
C GLY A 281 32.75 1.55 -4.05
N ILE A 282 32.61 2.72 -4.68
CA ILE A 282 31.33 3.25 -5.17
C ILE A 282 30.67 2.30 -6.18
N THR A 283 31.44 1.79 -7.13
CA THR A 283 30.92 0.87 -8.15
C THR A 283 30.37 -0.41 -7.51
N VAL A 284 31.08 -0.97 -6.54
CA VAL A 284 30.65 -2.19 -5.83
C VAL A 284 29.40 -1.91 -4.99
N THR A 285 29.35 -0.81 -4.24
CA THR A 285 28.17 -0.48 -3.41
C THR A 285 26.95 -0.21 -4.27
N SER A 286 27.07 0.58 -5.33
CA SER A 286 25.93 0.97 -6.17
C SER A 286 25.44 -0.21 -7.02
N LEU A 287 26.33 -1.07 -7.51
CA LEU A 287 25.95 -2.30 -8.22
C LEU A 287 25.28 -3.32 -7.29
N THR A 288 25.81 -3.54 -6.09
CA THR A 288 25.20 -4.49 -5.14
C THR A 288 23.81 -4.02 -4.68
N ASN A 289 23.62 -2.72 -4.47
CA ASN A 289 22.30 -2.16 -4.17
C ASN A 289 21.33 -2.27 -5.35
N SER A 290 21.77 -1.95 -6.57
CA SER A 290 20.95 -2.11 -7.78
C SER A 290 20.52 -3.57 -7.97
N LEU A 291 21.43 -4.54 -7.76
CA LEU A 291 21.12 -5.97 -7.80
C LEU A 291 20.17 -6.40 -6.67
N GLY A 292 20.33 -5.84 -5.47
CA GLY A 292 19.42 -6.08 -4.34
C GLY A 292 17.97 -5.70 -4.68
N PHE A 293 17.76 -4.52 -5.27
CA PHE A 293 16.44 -4.13 -5.79
C PHE A 293 16.00 -4.96 -6.99
N ALA A 294 16.91 -5.37 -7.87
CA ALA A 294 16.58 -6.27 -8.98
C ALA A 294 16.05 -7.63 -8.51
N LEU A 295 16.60 -8.19 -7.42
CA LEU A 295 16.07 -9.40 -6.80
C LEU A 295 14.67 -9.18 -6.20
N GLY A 296 14.35 -7.95 -5.81
CA GLY A 296 13.00 -7.54 -5.40
C GLY A 296 11.94 -7.72 -6.49
N CYS A 297 12.32 -7.82 -7.76
CA CYS A 297 11.41 -8.09 -8.87
C CYS A 297 10.83 -9.52 -8.86
N ILE A 298 11.37 -10.43 -8.03
CA ILE A 298 10.85 -11.80 -7.86
C ILE A 298 9.60 -11.80 -6.96
N ALA A 299 9.30 -10.70 -6.26
CA ALA A 299 8.15 -10.61 -5.36
C ALA A 299 6.83 -10.91 -6.10
N PRO A 300 5.86 -11.63 -5.49
CA PRO A 300 4.61 -12.02 -6.15
C PRO A 300 3.66 -10.86 -6.43
N ALA A 301 3.86 -9.70 -5.81
CA ALA A 301 3.00 -8.52 -5.97
C ALA A 301 3.46 -7.67 -7.18
N PRO A 302 2.65 -7.57 -8.27
CA PRO A 302 3.08 -6.93 -9.53
C PRO A 302 3.46 -5.45 -9.35
N GLU A 303 2.75 -4.73 -8.49
CA GLU A 303 3.05 -3.34 -8.19
C GLU A 303 4.40 -3.15 -7.49
N MET A 304 4.82 -4.12 -6.68
CA MET A 304 6.14 -4.12 -6.04
C MET A 304 7.23 -4.51 -7.04
N GLN A 305 6.93 -5.39 -8.02
CA GLN A 305 7.90 -5.75 -9.06
C GLN A 305 8.30 -4.54 -9.90
N ILE A 306 7.33 -3.78 -10.40
CA ILE A 306 7.59 -2.60 -11.24
C ILE A 306 8.29 -1.50 -10.44
N PHE A 307 7.92 -1.33 -9.17
CA PHE A 307 8.61 -0.42 -8.25
C PHE A 307 10.09 -0.81 -8.07
N CYS A 308 10.38 -2.07 -7.71
CA CYS A 308 11.73 -2.59 -7.53
C CYS A 308 12.57 -2.47 -8.82
N ALA A 309 11.97 -2.76 -9.97
CA ALA A 309 12.62 -2.60 -11.28
C ALA A 309 12.98 -1.14 -11.56
N THR A 310 12.08 -0.20 -11.27
CA THR A 310 12.31 1.23 -11.45
C THR A 310 13.46 1.73 -10.57
N VAL A 311 13.48 1.34 -9.29
CA VAL A 311 14.53 1.74 -8.33
C VAL A 311 15.87 1.14 -8.72
N SER A 312 15.90 -0.15 -9.08
CA SER A 312 17.11 -0.83 -9.56
C SER A 312 17.72 -0.14 -10.78
N LEU A 313 16.88 0.20 -11.77
CA LEU A 313 17.29 0.92 -12.98
C LEU A 313 17.74 2.34 -12.66
N SER A 314 17.05 3.04 -11.76
CA SER A 314 17.44 4.38 -11.30
C SER A 314 18.82 4.38 -10.66
N MET A 315 19.14 3.39 -9.82
CA MET A 315 20.45 3.28 -9.18
C MET A 315 21.57 2.95 -10.19
N PHE A 316 21.27 2.09 -11.16
CA PHE A 316 22.22 1.78 -12.23
C PHE A 316 22.51 2.99 -13.13
N LEU A 317 21.47 3.75 -13.49
CA LEU A 317 21.64 4.98 -14.26
C LEU A 317 22.36 6.08 -13.48
N ASP A 318 22.12 6.18 -12.17
CA ASP A 318 22.82 7.14 -11.32
C ASP A 318 24.33 6.86 -11.29
N LEU A 319 24.75 5.60 -11.17
CA LEU A 319 26.17 5.23 -11.27
C LEU A 319 26.79 5.70 -12.60
N LEU A 320 26.08 5.54 -13.72
CA LEU A 320 26.56 6.00 -15.03
C LEU A 320 26.63 7.54 -15.09
N PHE A 321 25.59 8.22 -14.62
CA PHE A 321 25.52 9.69 -14.64
C PHE A 321 26.57 10.32 -13.74
N GLN A 322 26.83 9.78 -12.55
CA GLN A 322 27.89 10.25 -11.67
C GLN A 322 29.26 10.21 -12.35
N VAL A 323 29.61 9.10 -13.01
CA VAL A 323 30.89 8.97 -13.74
C VAL A 323 30.99 9.95 -14.90
N ILE A 324 29.90 10.13 -15.66
CA ILE A 324 29.86 11.06 -16.80
C ILE A 324 29.99 12.51 -16.34
N ILE A 325 29.24 12.91 -15.31
CA ILE A 325 29.25 14.29 -14.80
C ILE A 325 30.62 14.64 -14.21
N LEU A 326 31.25 13.72 -13.48
CA LEU A 326 32.61 13.88 -12.98
C LEU A 326 33.66 14.02 -14.10
N SER A 327 33.41 13.43 -15.27
CA SER A 327 34.33 13.51 -16.41
C SER A 327 34.26 14.84 -17.18
N HIS A 328 33.19 15.63 -17.01
CA HIS A 328 32.86 16.74 -17.91
C HIS A 328 33.28 18.14 -17.44
N ASP A 329 33.82 18.33 -16.23
CA ASP A 329 34.07 19.69 -15.74
C ASP A 329 35.56 20.09 -15.84
N GLU A 330 35.89 21.02 -16.74
CA GLU A 330 36.80 22.14 -16.40
C GLU A 330 36.64 23.37 -17.30
N PRO A 331 36.71 24.56 -16.68
CA PRO A 331 37.56 25.65 -17.13
C PRO A 331 38.88 25.66 -16.36
N LYS A 332 39.97 25.89 -17.11
CA LYS A 332 41.36 25.99 -16.63
C LYS A 332 41.48 26.98 -15.47
N ILE A 333 41.83 26.51 -14.28
CA ILE A 333 42.19 27.39 -13.16
C ILE A 333 43.61 27.11 -12.68
N VAL A 334 44.47 28.13 -12.84
CA VAL A 334 45.79 28.23 -12.20
C VAL A 334 45.58 28.55 -10.72
N TYR A 335 46.02 27.65 -9.84
CA TYR A 335 46.00 27.84 -8.40
C TYR A 335 47.33 28.40 -7.90
N LYS A 336 47.28 29.47 -7.10
CA LYS A 336 48.42 30.02 -6.36
C LYS A 336 48.34 29.52 -4.93
N GLN A 337 49.43 28.94 -4.42
CA GLN A 337 49.52 28.35 -3.08
C GLN A 337 49.22 29.37 -1.97
N ILE A 338 48.39 28.96 -1.00
CA ILE A 338 48.41 29.52 0.36
C ILE A 338 48.92 28.40 1.27
N LYS A 339 50.08 28.63 1.89
CA LYS A 339 50.70 27.72 2.85
C LYS A 339 49.86 27.70 4.13
N ARG A 340 49.47 26.52 4.60
CA ARG A 340 48.56 26.35 5.74
C ARG A 340 49.31 25.85 6.96
N ASP A 341 49.23 26.61 8.06
CA ASP A 341 50.10 26.48 9.24
C ASP A 341 49.36 26.15 10.54
N GLN A 342 48.10 25.68 10.49
CA GLN A 342 47.37 25.26 11.70
C GLN A 342 46.61 23.94 11.52
N PRO A 343 46.65 23.04 12.52
CA PRO A 343 45.86 21.81 12.52
C PRO A 343 44.38 22.15 12.60
N THR A 344 43.57 21.54 11.73
CA THR A 344 42.12 21.76 11.68
C THR A 344 41.44 21.22 12.94
N LEU A 345 40.29 21.79 13.29
CA LEU A 345 39.42 21.33 14.40
C LEU A 345 39.08 19.82 14.28
N PHE A 346 39.03 19.33 13.04
CA PHE A 346 38.84 17.92 12.69
C PHE A 346 40.01 17.02 13.07
N GLU A 347 41.26 17.47 12.93
CA GLU A 347 42.45 16.73 13.40
C GLU A 347 42.45 16.57 14.92
N ARG A 348 42.01 17.61 15.66
CA ARG A 348 41.81 17.55 17.12
C ARG A 348 40.69 16.58 17.53
N MET A 349 39.56 16.58 16.81
CA MET A 349 38.50 15.59 17.05
C MET A 349 38.95 14.17 16.76
N LYS A 350 39.65 13.94 15.63
CA LYS A 350 40.21 12.64 15.27
C LYS A 350 41.20 12.14 16.32
N GLN A 351 42.09 13.01 16.82
CA GLN A 351 43.01 12.65 17.90
C GLN A 351 42.28 12.31 19.20
N ASN A 352 41.22 13.04 19.57
CA ASN A 352 40.43 12.72 20.77
C ASN A 352 39.70 11.37 20.65
N VAL A 353 39.12 11.07 19.49
CA VAL A 353 38.47 9.76 19.23
C VAL A 353 39.50 8.62 19.22
N THR A 354 40.67 8.84 18.63
CA THR A 354 41.74 7.83 18.58
C THR A 354 42.37 7.59 19.97
N SER A 355 42.40 8.61 20.83
CA SER A 355 42.87 8.51 22.22
C SER A 355 41.91 7.71 23.11
N LEU A 356 40.59 7.88 22.90
CA LEU A 356 39.54 7.07 23.55
C LEU A 356 39.63 5.57 23.15
N CYS A 357 40.08 5.26 21.93
CA CYS A 357 40.23 3.90 21.43
C CYS A 357 41.42 3.11 22.01
N LYS A 358 42.23 3.64 22.95
CA LYS A 358 43.37 2.90 23.52
C LYS A 358 43.00 1.78 24.50
N TYR A 359 41.74 1.67 24.95
CA TYR A 359 41.23 0.52 25.73
C TYR A 359 40.74 -0.61 24.81
N TYR A 360 41.59 -1.04 23.89
CA TYR A 360 41.21 -1.82 22.69
C TYR A 360 40.61 -3.20 23.01
N ILE A 361 41.04 -3.88 24.08
CA ILE A 361 40.61 -5.26 24.36
C ILE A 361 39.24 -5.30 25.05
N TRP A 362 39.08 -4.60 26.17
CA TRP A 362 37.81 -4.57 26.90
C TRP A 362 36.69 -3.90 26.11
N ALA A 363 36.99 -2.83 25.36
CA ALA A 363 36.01 -2.20 24.47
C ALA A 363 35.54 -3.18 23.37
N THR A 364 36.44 -3.97 22.80
CA THR A 364 36.08 -4.97 21.78
C THR A 364 35.22 -6.10 22.35
N PHE A 365 35.53 -6.58 23.57
CA PHE A 365 34.67 -7.57 24.22
C PHE A 365 33.28 -7.02 24.55
N ILE A 366 33.21 -5.78 25.01
CA ILE A 366 31.93 -5.11 25.31
C ILE A 366 31.12 -4.90 24.02
N THR A 367 31.74 -4.46 22.91
CA THR A 367 31.04 -4.28 21.64
C THR A 367 30.55 -5.60 21.06
N ILE A 368 31.35 -6.67 21.12
CA ILE A 368 30.93 -8.01 20.69
C ILE A 368 29.76 -8.50 21.55
N ALA A 369 29.83 -8.35 22.88
CA ALA A 369 28.75 -8.74 23.77
C ALA A 369 27.45 -7.96 23.50
N LEU A 370 27.54 -6.65 23.26
CA LEU A 370 26.40 -5.82 22.85
C LEU A 370 25.84 -6.24 21.49
N LEU A 371 26.69 -6.58 20.52
CA LEU A 371 26.26 -7.07 19.21
C LEU A 371 25.51 -8.40 19.32
N ILE A 372 26.02 -9.33 20.15
CA ILE A 372 25.36 -10.62 20.41
C ILE A 372 24.01 -10.39 21.08
N ALA A 373 23.93 -9.50 22.08
CA ALA A 373 22.67 -9.16 22.74
C ALA A 373 21.68 -8.53 21.73
N TYR A 374 22.15 -7.61 20.87
CA TYR A 374 21.35 -7.01 19.81
C TYR A 374 20.79 -8.08 18.86
N TYR A 375 21.63 -9.00 18.38
CA TYR A 375 21.18 -10.09 17.51
C TYR A 375 20.21 -11.04 18.22
N TYR A 376 20.44 -11.33 19.50
CA TYR A 376 19.51 -12.15 20.28
C TYR A 376 18.12 -11.51 20.34
N PHE A 377 18.03 -10.23 20.72
CA PHE A 377 16.75 -9.51 20.74
C PHE A 377 16.13 -9.38 19.34
N ALA A 378 16.92 -9.14 18.29
CA ALA A 378 16.43 -9.07 16.92
C ALA A 378 15.84 -10.41 16.45
N ILE A 379 16.50 -11.54 16.75
CA ILE A 379 16.02 -12.88 16.39
C ILE A 379 14.75 -13.21 17.16
N THR A 380 14.71 -12.95 18.47
CA THR A 380 13.48 -13.15 19.27
C THR A 380 12.34 -12.26 18.75
N GLY A 381 12.63 -11.02 18.36
CA GLY A 381 11.65 -10.11 17.75
C GLY A 381 11.15 -10.62 16.40
N MET A 382 12.03 -11.13 15.53
CA MET A 382 11.65 -11.75 14.25
C MET A 382 10.76 -12.98 14.44
N GLN A 383 11.02 -13.80 15.46
CA GLN A 383 10.20 -14.97 15.78
C GLN A 383 8.82 -14.60 16.34
N ALA A 384 8.71 -13.46 17.01
CA ALA A 384 7.46 -12.93 17.55
C ALA A 384 6.69 -12.04 16.55
N MET A 385 7.20 -11.84 15.33
CA MET A 385 6.57 -10.96 14.35
C MET A 385 5.37 -11.66 13.70
N ASP A 386 4.19 -11.11 13.91
CA ASP A 386 2.98 -11.56 13.20
C ASP A 386 3.06 -11.15 11.72
N ALA A 387 2.92 -12.14 10.83
CA ALA A 387 3.01 -11.94 9.39
C ALA A 387 1.70 -11.45 8.74
N ASN A 388 0.70 -11.04 9.54
CA ASN A 388 -0.61 -10.69 9.01
C ASN A 388 -0.69 -9.18 8.70
N VAL A 389 -0.71 -8.84 7.41
CA VAL A 389 -0.94 -7.46 6.97
C VAL A 389 -2.45 -7.22 7.00
N ASP A 390 -2.92 -6.57 8.05
CA ASP A 390 -4.32 -6.19 8.16
C ASP A 390 -4.60 -5.03 7.20
N GLY A 391 -5.67 -5.14 6.39
CA GLY A 391 -6.08 -4.11 5.44
C GLY A 391 -6.34 -2.75 6.09
N LYS A 392 -6.65 -2.72 7.40
CA LYS A 392 -6.80 -1.48 8.15
C LYS A 392 -5.51 -0.65 8.25
N MET A 393 -4.33 -1.27 8.10
CA MET A 393 -3.04 -0.59 8.16
C MET A 393 -2.76 0.28 6.93
N LEU A 394 -3.44 0.01 5.81
CA LEU A 394 -3.31 0.77 4.56
C LEU A 394 -4.19 2.02 4.53
N LEU A 395 -5.15 2.11 5.46
CA LEU A 395 -6.15 3.17 5.51
C LEU A 395 -5.72 4.25 6.50
N PRO A 396 -6.06 5.52 6.22
CA PRO A 396 -5.95 6.58 7.21
C PRO A 396 -6.74 6.23 8.49
N PRO A 397 -6.25 6.63 9.68
CA PRO A 397 -6.86 6.27 10.96
C PRO A 397 -8.27 6.86 11.15
N ASP A 398 -8.62 7.93 10.43
CA ASP A 398 -9.92 8.59 10.43
C ASP A 398 -10.91 8.02 9.39
N SER A 399 -10.51 6.98 8.64
CA SER A 399 -11.30 6.44 7.54
C SER A 399 -12.45 5.57 8.03
N GLN A 400 -13.69 5.85 7.57
CA GLN A 400 -14.87 5.02 7.82
C GLN A 400 -14.69 3.56 7.35
N SER A 401 -13.83 3.33 6.34
CA SER A 401 -13.52 1.99 5.85
C SER A 401 -12.86 1.10 6.92
N VAL A 402 -12.18 1.69 7.91
CA VAL A 402 -11.60 0.96 9.05
C VAL A 402 -12.70 0.33 9.91
N ASP A 403 -13.78 1.06 10.16
CA ASP A 403 -14.95 0.52 10.86
C ASP A 403 -15.67 -0.56 10.05
N GLY A 404 -15.75 -0.39 8.72
CA GLY A 404 -16.27 -1.43 7.84
C GLY A 404 -15.48 -2.74 7.93
N ILE A 405 -14.15 -2.67 7.95
CA ILE A 405 -13.25 -3.83 8.13
C ILE A 405 -13.44 -4.43 9.53
N ARG A 406 -13.51 -3.59 10.58
CA ARG A 406 -13.75 -4.05 11.96
C ARG A 406 -15.08 -4.81 12.08
N ILE A 407 -16.15 -4.29 11.47
CA ILE A 407 -17.45 -4.95 11.47
C ILE A 407 -17.35 -6.30 10.73
N MET A 408 -16.69 -6.35 9.57
CA MET A 408 -16.49 -7.61 8.85
C MET A 408 -15.67 -8.64 9.63
N ASP A 409 -14.68 -8.22 10.40
CA ASP A 409 -13.89 -9.09 11.28
C ASP A 409 -14.68 -9.55 12.53
N GLU A 410 -15.54 -8.68 13.07
CA GLU A 410 -16.46 -9.01 14.17
C GLU A 410 -17.63 -9.90 13.73
N ILE A 411 -18.00 -9.88 12.44
CA ILE A 411 -19.00 -10.77 11.85
C ILE A 411 -18.49 -12.21 11.97
N LEU A 412 -19.03 -12.90 12.98
CA LEU A 412 -18.73 -14.23 13.52
C LEU A 412 -18.25 -15.31 12.53
N MET A 413 -18.63 -15.23 11.25
CA MET A 413 -18.24 -16.20 10.23
C MET A 413 -16.73 -16.22 9.97
N VAL A 414 -16.05 -15.06 10.02
CA VAL A 414 -14.59 -14.99 9.88
C VAL A 414 -13.91 -15.56 11.12
N LYS A 415 -14.32 -15.16 12.34
CA LYS A 415 -13.78 -15.71 13.59
C LYS A 415 -14.06 -17.21 13.81
N GLU A 416 -15.20 -17.74 13.35
CA GLU A 416 -15.52 -19.17 13.41
C GLU A 416 -14.75 -19.97 12.34
N MET A 417 -14.60 -19.43 11.13
CA MET A 417 -13.74 -20.02 10.11
C MET A 417 -12.25 -19.89 10.49
N GLU A 418 -11.84 -18.84 11.19
CA GLU A 418 -10.47 -18.62 11.67
C GLU A 418 -10.09 -19.56 12.81
N LYS A 419 -11.05 -19.89 13.69
CA LYS A 419 -10.91 -20.93 14.72
C LYS A 419 -10.90 -22.35 14.16
N SER A 420 -11.25 -22.55 12.89
CA SER A 420 -11.07 -23.84 12.21
C SER A 420 -9.58 -24.16 12.14
N LYS A 421 -9.23 -25.43 12.40
CA LYS A 421 -7.85 -25.92 12.49
C LYS A 421 -7.00 -25.71 11.23
N ASN A 422 -7.59 -25.24 10.13
CA ASN A 422 -6.96 -25.03 8.81
C ASN A 422 -7.26 -23.64 8.20
N SER A 423 -7.58 -22.62 9.00
CA SER A 423 -7.84 -21.27 8.48
C SER A 423 -6.56 -20.57 8.02
N LEU A 424 -6.66 -19.81 6.93
CA LEU A 424 -5.54 -19.08 6.31
C LEU A 424 -5.59 -17.55 6.59
N GLY A 425 -6.41 -17.13 7.56
CA GLY A 425 -6.67 -15.73 7.91
C GLY A 425 -7.80 -15.07 7.10
N SER A 426 -8.25 -13.89 7.55
CA SER A 426 -9.42 -13.16 7.05
C SER A 426 -9.44 -12.91 5.53
N ALA A 427 -8.29 -12.54 4.94
CA ALA A 427 -8.18 -12.26 3.50
C ALA A 427 -8.24 -13.53 2.63
N ALA A 428 -7.61 -14.62 3.06
CA ALA A 428 -7.58 -15.89 2.33
C ALA A 428 -8.93 -16.64 2.39
N THR A 429 -9.68 -16.43 3.48
CA THR A 429 -11.00 -17.05 3.68
C THR A 429 -12.05 -16.41 2.77
N MET A 430 -11.97 -15.10 2.52
CA MET A 430 -12.87 -14.39 1.60
C MET A 430 -12.63 -14.75 0.13
N HIS A 431 -11.35 -14.92 -0.25
CA HIS A 431 -10.93 -15.49 -1.52
C HIS A 431 -11.53 -16.88 -1.76
N TRP A 432 -11.44 -17.76 -0.76
CA TRP A 432 -11.96 -19.13 -0.83
C TRP A 432 -13.47 -19.20 -1.06
N VAL A 433 -14.24 -18.33 -0.38
CA VAL A 433 -15.70 -18.26 -0.55
C VAL A 433 -16.08 -17.83 -1.97
N LYS A 434 -15.32 -16.90 -2.56
CA LYS A 434 -15.61 -16.35 -3.89
C LYS A 434 -15.23 -17.34 -5.00
N ASP A 435 -14.19 -18.16 -4.81
CA ASP A 435 -13.82 -19.26 -5.72
C ASP A 435 -14.82 -20.43 -5.66
N TYR A 436 -15.34 -20.73 -4.48
CA TYR A 436 -16.38 -21.73 -4.28
C TYR A 436 -17.67 -21.38 -5.04
N LEU A 437 -18.06 -20.11 -5.03
CA LEU A 437 -19.22 -19.61 -5.79
C LEU A 437 -19.01 -19.69 -7.32
N ARG A 438 -17.77 -19.52 -7.81
CA ARG A 438 -17.44 -19.68 -9.24
C ARG A 438 -17.45 -21.15 -9.68
N TYR A 439 -16.99 -22.06 -8.84
CA TYR A 439 -17.06 -23.50 -9.10
C TYR A 439 -18.52 -23.98 -9.19
N LEU A 440 -19.37 -23.51 -8.27
CA LEU A 440 -20.81 -23.77 -8.35
C LEU A 440 -21.44 -23.23 -9.64
N ALA A 441 -20.84 -22.20 -10.24
CA ALA A 441 -21.28 -21.60 -11.51
C ALA A 441 -20.69 -22.27 -12.78
N ASN A 442 -19.79 -23.26 -12.67
CA ASN A 442 -19.40 -24.11 -13.81
C ASN A 442 -18.81 -25.47 -13.35
N PRO A 443 -19.63 -26.52 -13.19
CA PRO A 443 -19.19 -27.79 -12.62
C PRO A 443 -18.24 -28.61 -13.51
N HIS A 444 -17.98 -28.20 -14.76
CA HIS A 444 -17.11 -28.90 -15.71
C HIS A 444 -15.68 -28.34 -15.81
N ALA A 445 -15.34 -27.28 -15.07
CA ALA A 445 -13.98 -26.72 -15.09
C ALA A 445 -12.95 -27.69 -14.48
N THR A 446 -11.87 -27.97 -15.21
CA THR A 446 -10.81 -28.85 -14.71
C THR A 446 -9.81 -28.08 -13.84
N LYS A 447 -9.04 -28.79 -13.01
CA LYS A 447 -8.02 -28.17 -12.13
C LYS A 447 -6.95 -27.36 -12.89
N LEU A 448 -6.73 -27.65 -14.18
CA LEU A 448 -5.76 -26.94 -15.02
C LEU A 448 -6.31 -25.60 -15.54
N ASP A 449 -7.61 -25.51 -15.82
CA ASP A 449 -8.26 -24.29 -16.33
C ASP A 449 -8.23 -23.14 -15.31
N VAL A 450 -8.32 -23.50 -14.02
CA VAL A 450 -8.20 -22.59 -12.87
C VAL A 450 -6.76 -22.08 -12.70
N PHE A 451 -5.76 -22.87 -13.09
CA PHE A 451 -4.34 -22.56 -12.87
C PHE A 451 -3.74 -21.65 -13.95
N PHE A 452 -4.24 -21.72 -15.20
CA PHE A 452 -3.70 -20.96 -16.33
C PHE A 452 -4.53 -19.73 -16.74
N GLY A 453 -5.62 -19.40 -16.05
CA GLY A 453 -6.32 -18.12 -16.22
C GLY A 453 -6.82 -17.84 -17.63
N ILE A 454 -7.25 -18.87 -18.37
CA ILE A 454 -7.84 -18.70 -19.70
C ILE A 454 -9.35 -18.52 -19.56
N SER A 455 -9.89 -17.50 -20.22
CA SER A 455 -11.31 -17.15 -20.24
C SER A 455 -12.19 -18.30 -20.75
N GLY A 456 -13.09 -18.79 -19.90
CA GLY A 456 -14.08 -19.82 -20.24
C GLY A 456 -15.34 -19.23 -20.91
N VAL A 457 -15.84 -19.98 -21.90
CA VAL A 457 -16.96 -19.69 -22.81
C VAL A 457 -18.30 -19.43 -22.09
N GLU A 458 -19.10 -18.53 -22.64
CA GLU A 458 -20.49 -18.23 -22.21
C GLU A 458 -21.36 -19.49 -22.18
N ALA A 459 -22.02 -19.74 -21.04
CA ALA A 459 -22.94 -20.87 -20.85
C ALA A 459 -24.34 -20.41 -20.44
N ASN A 460 -25.33 -21.04 -21.09
CA ASN A 460 -26.74 -20.64 -21.19
C ASN A 460 -27.53 -20.87 -19.88
N GLY A 461 -28.37 -19.91 -19.49
CA GLY A 461 -28.94 -19.73 -18.15
C GLY A 461 -30.03 -20.71 -17.68
N THR A 462 -30.33 -21.78 -18.41
CA THR A 462 -31.47 -22.66 -18.10
C THR A 462 -31.14 -23.86 -17.21
N ALA A 463 -29.87 -24.28 -17.11
CA ALA A 463 -29.49 -25.46 -16.33
C ALA A 463 -29.41 -25.22 -14.80
N TYR A 464 -29.37 -23.96 -14.35
CA TYR A 464 -29.20 -23.62 -12.93
C TYR A 464 -30.45 -23.76 -12.06
N MET A 465 -31.64 -23.77 -12.67
CA MET A 465 -32.89 -23.75 -11.91
C MET A 465 -33.34 -25.14 -11.42
N GLU A 466 -32.80 -26.24 -11.95
CA GLU A 466 -33.35 -27.59 -11.69
C GLU A 466 -32.76 -28.32 -10.48
N ASN A 467 -31.52 -28.04 -10.05
CA ASN A 467 -30.87 -28.87 -9.02
C ASN A 467 -30.62 -28.09 -7.71
N GLY A 468 -31.66 -28.04 -6.88
CA GLY A 468 -31.60 -27.55 -5.51
C GLY A 468 -30.91 -28.53 -4.54
N SER A 469 -30.14 -27.96 -3.59
CA SER A 469 -29.70 -28.52 -2.30
C SER A 469 -29.05 -29.91 -2.26
N LEU A 470 -27.79 -30.02 -1.80
CA LEU A 470 -27.36 -31.11 -0.92
C LEU A 470 -26.04 -30.82 -0.18
N PHE A 471 -26.02 -31.12 1.11
CA PHE A 471 -24.82 -31.24 1.96
C PHE A 471 -23.92 -32.38 1.46
N ILE A 472 -22.62 -32.14 1.20
CA ILE A 472 -21.59 -33.21 1.06
C ILE A 472 -20.27 -32.78 1.73
N SER A 473 -19.62 -33.79 2.31
CA SER A 473 -18.54 -33.79 3.30
C SER A 473 -17.13 -34.00 2.68
N PHE A 474 -16.12 -33.31 3.25
CA PHE A 474 -14.63 -33.45 3.20
C PHE A 474 -13.87 -33.59 1.86
N LYS A 475 -12.82 -32.75 1.64
CA LYS A 475 -11.36 -33.08 1.65
C LYS A 475 -10.48 -32.07 0.85
N SER A 476 -9.78 -31.18 1.59
CA SER A 476 -8.41 -30.64 1.38
C SER A 476 -7.91 -30.01 0.05
N LYS A 477 -7.44 -28.74 0.17
CA LYS A 477 -6.28 -28.04 -0.50
C LYS A 477 -6.41 -27.75 -2.01
N LYS A 478 -6.16 -26.56 -2.59
CA LYS A 478 -5.52 -25.25 -2.27
C LYS A 478 -6.01 -24.22 -3.34
N GLU A 479 -6.57 -23.06 -2.96
CA GLU A 479 -6.05 -21.66 -3.07
C GLU A 479 -5.87 -21.06 -4.49
N ILE A 480 -6.78 -20.14 -4.90
CA ILE A 480 -6.60 -19.04 -5.89
C ILE A 480 -7.43 -17.79 -5.47
N TYR A 481 -7.18 -16.66 -6.16
CA TYR A 481 -7.28 -15.28 -5.71
C TYR A 481 -8.56 -14.51 -6.08
N LEU A 482 -9.11 -13.68 -5.17
CA LEU A 482 -10.35 -12.93 -5.32
C LEU A 482 -10.52 -11.67 -4.41
N PHE A 483 -10.21 -10.48 -4.95
CA PHE A 483 -10.47 -9.11 -4.42
C PHE A 483 -11.43 -8.97 -3.24
#